data_AF-A0A377DLL8-F1
#
_entry.id   AF-A0A377DLL8-F1
#
_cell.length_a   1.000
_cell.length_b   1.000
_cell.length_c   1.000
_cell.angle_alpha   90.00
_cell.angle_beta   90.00
_cell.angle_gamma   90.00
#
_symmetry.space_group_name_H-M   'P 1'
#
loop_
_entity.id
_entity.type
_entity.pdbx_description
1 polymer ?
#
loop_
_entity_poly.entity_id
_entity_poly.type
_entity_poly.pdbx_seq_one_letter_code
_entity_poly.pdbx_strand_id
1 'polypeptide(L)'
;MLPSEPVTIVLSQMGWVRSAKGHDIDAPGLNYKAGDSFKAAVKGKSNQPVVFVDSTGRSYAIDPITLPSARGQGEPLTGKINVAAWGDR
;
A
#
# COMPACT_ATOMS: atom_id res chain seq x y z
N MET A 1 -20.75 -12.43 2.43
CA MET A 1 -19.57 -12.11 1.61
C MET A 1 -19.58 -10.61 1.37
N LEU A 2 -18.50 -9.88 1.71
CA LEU A 2 -18.42 -8.44 1.46
C LEU A 2 -18.46 -8.17 -0.05
N PRO A 3 -19.19 -7.14 -0.53
CA PRO A 3 -19.16 -6.74 -1.92
C PRO A 3 -17.72 -6.43 -2.37
N SER A 4 -17.35 -6.99 -3.53
CA SER A 4 -16.06 -6.72 -4.14
C SER A 4 -16.11 -5.39 -4.88
N GLU A 5 -15.27 -4.44 -4.50
CA GLU A 5 -15.10 -3.16 -5.19
C GLU A 5 -13.76 -3.11 -5.92
N PRO A 6 -13.65 -2.43 -7.07
CA PRO A 6 -12.36 -2.16 -7.69
C PRO A 6 -11.55 -1.22 -6.80
N VAL A 7 -10.29 -1.55 -6.57
CA VAL A 7 -9.36 -0.74 -5.78
C VAL A 7 -8.01 -0.62 -6.47
N THR A 8 -7.30 0.47 -6.18
CA THR A 8 -5.90 0.68 -6.53
C THR A 8 -5.10 0.87 -5.26
N ILE A 9 -4.15 -0.03 -5.00
CA ILE A 9 -3.23 0.10 -3.86
C ILE A 9 -2.04 0.92 -4.31
N VAL A 10 -1.69 1.96 -3.55
CA VAL A 10 -0.59 2.87 -3.86
C VAL A 10 0.47 2.75 -2.78
N LEU A 11 1.73 2.59 -3.22
CA LEU A 11 2.92 2.52 -2.39
C LEU A 11 3.83 3.72 -2.69
N SER A 12 4.33 4.37 -1.64
CA SER A 12 5.30 5.46 -1.73
C SER A 12 6.75 4.98 -1.62
N GLN A 13 7.71 5.86 -1.93
CA GLN A 13 9.14 5.56 -1.81
C GLN A 13 9.55 5.31 -0.34
N MET A 14 8.94 6.03 0.60
CA MET A 14 9.18 5.85 2.04
C MET A 14 8.35 4.73 2.68
N GLY A 15 7.71 3.87 1.87
CA GLY A 15 6.96 2.71 2.37
C GLY A 15 5.62 3.05 3.00
N TRP A 16 4.98 4.16 2.58
CA TRP A 16 3.61 4.48 2.95
C TRP A 16 2.63 3.83 1.97
N VAL A 17 1.54 3.29 2.51
CA VAL A 17 0.53 2.55 1.74
C VAL A 17 -0.86 3.15 1.94
N ARG A 18 -1.67 3.14 0.89
CA ARG A 18 -3.09 3.52 0.92
C ARG A 18 -3.90 2.76 -0.14
N SER A 19 -5.22 2.73 0.06
CA SER A 19 -6.20 2.14 -0.87
C SER A 19 -7.08 3.23 -1.50
N ALA A 20 -7.07 3.31 -2.82
CA ALA A 20 -7.95 4.17 -3.60
C ALA A 20 -9.12 3.36 -4.17
N LYS A 21 -10.34 3.92 -4.16
CA LYS A 21 -11.50 3.30 -4.80
C LYS A 21 -11.42 3.52 -6.32
N GLY A 22 -11.63 2.46 -7.10
CA GLY A 22 -11.58 2.50 -8.55
C GLY A 22 -10.18 2.24 -9.12
N HIS A 23 -10.14 2.12 -10.45
CA HIS A 23 -8.94 1.83 -11.23
C HIS A 23 -8.42 3.04 -12.02
N ASP A 24 -9.17 4.13 -12.02
CA ASP A 24 -8.84 5.38 -12.70
C ASP A 24 -8.31 6.39 -11.67
N ILE A 25 -7.06 6.15 -11.25
CA ILE A 25 -6.39 6.91 -10.19
C ILE A 25 -5.07 7.42 -10.74
N ASP A 26 -4.85 8.73 -10.70
CA ASP A 26 -3.54 9.34 -10.90
C ASP A 26 -2.70 9.17 -9.63
N ALA A 27 -2.11 7.99 -9.46
CA ALA A 27 -1.31 7.66 -8.29
C ALA A 27 -0.06 8.56 -8.13
N PRO A 28 0.70 8.90 -9.20
CA PRO A 28 1.77 9.88 -9.13
C PRO A 28 1.33 11.27 -8.63
N GLY A 29 0.13 11.73 -9.02
CA GLY A 29 -0.42 13.04 -8.62
C GLY A 29 -1.03 13.12 -7.22
N LEU A 30 -1.07 12.02 -6.44
CA LEU A 30 -1.61 12.04 -5.08
C LEU A 30 -0.76 12.89 -4.12
N ASN A 31 -1.36 13.31 -3.00
CA ASN A 31 -0.63 14.02 -1.96
C ASN A 31 0.29 13.07 -1.18
N TYR A 32 1.58 13.37 -1.08
CA TYR A 32 2.59 12.61 -0.33
C TYR A 32 3.15 13.43 0.84
N LYS A 33 3.82 12.76 1.78
CA LYS A 33 4.58 13.45 2.84
C LYS A 33 5.73 14.25 2.25
N ALA A 34 6.18 15.27 2.97
CA ALA A 34 7.37 16.03 2.58
C ALA A 34 8.58 15.09 2.42
N GLY A 35 9.23 15.13 1.26
CA GLY A 35 10.34 14.24 0.92
C GLY A 35 9.93 12.84 0.44
N ASP A 36 8.63 12.53 0.37
CA ASP A 36 8.11 11.27 -0.14
C ASP A 36 7.47 11.45 -1.52
N SER A 37 7.31 10.36 -2.28
CA SER A 37 6.75 10.37 -3.62
C SER A 37 6.23 8.99 -4.04
N PHE A 38 5.60 8.91 -5.20
CA PHE A 38 5.11 7.66 -5.77
C PHE A 38 6.23 6.63 -6.00
N LYS A 39 5.95 5.36 -5.67
CA LYS A 39 6.81 4.22 -6.01
C LYS A 39 6.11 3.26 -6.96
N ALA A 40 4.92 2.79 -6.60
CA ALA A 40 4.18 1.79 -7.37
C ALA A 40 2.68 1.86 -7.09
N ALA A 41 1.88 1.35 -8.03
CA ALA A 41 0.47 1.10 -7.84
C ALA A 41 0.06 -0.24 -8.46
N VAL A 42 -0.86 -0.94 -7.81
CA VAL A 42 -1.45 -2.19 -8.30
C VAL A 42 -2.97 -2.11 -8.26
N LYS A 43 -3.62 -2.61 -9.31
CA LYS A 43 -5.08 -2.63 -9.44
C LYS A 43 -5.60 -4.01 -9.06
N GLY A 44 -6.70 -4.06 -8.32
CA GLY A 44 -7.30 -5.30 -7.87
C GLY A 44 -8.71 -5.11 -7.37
N LYS A 45 -9.14 -6.07 -6.53
CA LYS A 45 -10.45 -6.06 -5.87
C LYS A 45 -10.28 -5.96 -4.37
N SER A 46 -11.23 -5.32 -3.69
CA SER A 46 -11.21 -5.13 -2.23
C SER A 46 -11.20 -6.43 -1.42
N ASN A 47 -11.60 -7.55 -2.02
CA ASN A 47 -11.61 -8.88 -1.41
C ASN A 47 -10.41 -9.76 -1.82
N GLN A 48 -9.40 -9.18 -2.46
CA GLN A 48 -8.14 -9.84 -2.80
C GLN A 48 -7.01 -9.23 -1.98
N PRO A 49 -6.21 -10.03 -1.26
CA PRO A 49 -5.09 -9.49 -0.50
C PRO A 49 -4.06 -8.86 -1.43
N VAL A 50 -3.50 -7.72 -1.01
CA VAL A 50 -2.30 -7.16 -1.64
C VAL A 50 -1.07 -7.76 -0.97
N VAL A 51 -0.09 -8.15 -1.78
CA VAL A 51 1.15 -8.77 -1.29
C VAL A 51 2.32 -7.80 -1.47
N PHE A 52 3.10 -7.64 -0.41
CA PHE A 52 4.36 -6.90 -0.40
C PHE A 52 5.52 -7.89 -0.22
N VAL A 53 6.63 -7.66 -0.90
CA VAL A 53 7.85 -8.45 -0.73
C VAL A 53 8.96 -7.51 -0.28
N ASP A 54 9.62 -7.84 0.82
CA ASP A 54 10.73 -7.05 1.34
C ASP A 54 12.08 -7.45 0.72
N SER A 55 13.11 -6.67 1.03
CA SER A 55 14.48 -6.92 0.53
C SER A 55 15.13 -8.22 1.04
N THR A 56 14.55 -8.87 2.04
CA THR A 56 14.99 -10.18 2.56
C THR A 56 14.31 -11.36 1.86
N GLY A 57 13.36 -11.08 0.96
CA GLY A 57 12.56 -12.08 0.27
C GLY A 57 11.34 -12.55 1.07
N ARG A 58 11.02 -11.90 2.20
CA ARG A 58 9.79 -12.21 2.96
C ARG A 58 8.60 -11.53 2.30
N SER A 59 7.50 -12.27 2.22
CA SER A 59 6.23 -11.78 1.66
C SER A 59 5.18 -11.56 2.75
N TYR A 60 4.40 -10.49 2.62
CA TYR A 60 3.37 -10.09 3.56
C TYR A 60 2.08 -9.79 2.82
N ALA A 61 0.97 -10.38 3.26
CA ALA A 61 -0.36 -10.13 2.70
C ALA A 61 -1.16 -9.18 3.62
N ILE A 62 -1.74 -8.13 3.04
CA ILE A 62 -2.61 -7.19 3.74
C ILE A 62 -3.98 -7.15 3.05
N ASP A 63 -5.05 -7.17 3.83
CA ASP A 63 -6.40 -6.96 3.33
C ASP A 63 -6.60 -5.46 2.96
N PRO A 64 -6.93 -5.14 1.68
CA PRO A 64 -7.18 -3.77 1.23
C PRO A 64 -8.19 -2.98 2.06
N ILE A 65 -9.18 -3.64 2.68
CA ILE A 65 -10.20 -2.99 3.50
C ILE A 65 -9.59 -2.36 4.76
N THR A 66 -8.46 -2.89 5.22
CA THR A 66 -7.79 -2.38 6.42
C THR A 66 -6.90 -1.17 6.14
N LEU A 67 -6.66 -0.83 4.87
CA LEU A 67 -5.78 0.25 4.47
C LEU A 67 -6.53 1.60 4.45
N PRO A 68 -5.85 2.71 4.77
CA PRO A 68 -6.46 4.04 4.74
C PRO A 68 -6.83 4.44 3.31
N SER A 69 -7.87 5.28 3.19
CA SER A 69 -8.30 5.81 1.89
C SER A 69 -7.22 6.71 1.25
N ALA A 70 -7.29 6.86 -0.07
CA ALA A 70 -6.38 7.73 -0.83
C ALA A 70 -6.56 9.25 -0.60
N ARG A 71 -7.55 9.69 0.19
CA ARG A 71 -7.73 11.11 0.54
C ARG A 71 -6.60 11.65 1.43
N GLY A 72 -6.02 10.78 2.26
CA GLY A 72 -4.87 11.11 3.11
C GLY A 72 -3.55 10.68 2.47
N GLN A 73 -2.44 10.89 3.19
CA GLN A 73 -1.10 10.49 2.76
C GLN A 73 -0.80 8.99 2.94
N GLY A 74 -1.73 8.22 3.50
CA GLY A 74 -1.58 6.79 3.79
C GLY A 74 -1.12 6.52 5.23
N GLU A 75 -0.56 5.34 5.45
CA GLU A 75 0.07 4.93 6.71
C GLU A 75 1.36 4.15 6.43
N PRO A 76 2.33 4.08 7.36
CA PRO A 76 3.57 3.35 7.14
C PRO A 76 3.33 1.83 7.17
N LEU A 77 3.91 1.08 6.22
CA LEU A 77 3.83 -0.39 6.19
C LEU A 77 4.34 -1.04 7.49
N THR A 78 5.34 -0.45 8.15
CA THR A 78 5.88 -0.94 9.43
C THR A 78 4.86 -0.96 10.56
N GLY A 79 3.75 -0.21 10.46
CA GLY A 79 2.62 -0.30 11.40
C GLY A 79 1.71 -1.52 11.16
N LYS A 80 1.82 -2.17 9.99
CA LYS A 80 1.02 -3.35 9.59
C LYS A 80 1.82 -4.64 9.59
N ILE A 81 3.11 -4.56 9.28
CA ILE A 81 3.97 -5.72 9.05
C ILE A 81 5.27 -5.60 9.83
N ASN A 82 5.67 -6.71 10.44
CA ASN A 82 6.99 -6.82 11.08
C ASN A 82 8.05 -7.07 10.00
N VAL A 83 8.56 -5.98 9.45
CA VAL A 83 9.72 -6.02 8.55
C VAL A 83 10.96 -6.41 9.35
N ALA A 84 11.81 -7.27 8.80
CA ALA A 84 13.09 -7.55 9.43
C ALA A 84 13.86 -6.22 9.57
N ALA A 85 14.30 -5.89 10.78
CA ALA A 85 15.15 -4.74 10.98
C ALA A 85 16.42 -4.91 10.11
N TRP A 86 16.77 -3.86 9.36
CA TRP A 86 18.08 -3.77 8.73
C TRP A 86 19.12 -3.69 9.86
N GLY A 87 19.90 -4.75 10.08
CA GLY A 87 20.95 -4.76 11.11
C GLY A 87 21.40 -6.11 11.66
N ASP A 88 20.71 -7.22 11.39
CA ASP A 88 21.08 -8.56 11.91
C ASP A 88 21.99 -9.38 10.96
N ARG A 89 22.79 -8.71 10.13
CA ARG A 89 23.88 -9.33 9.35
C ARG A 89 25.10 -8.44 9.31
#